data_AF-A0A3S4X634-F1
#
_entry.id   AF-A0A3S4X634-F1
#
_cell.length_a   1.000
_cell.length_b   1.000
_cell.length_c   1.000
_cell.angle_alpha   90.00
_cell.angle_beta   90.00
_cell.angle_gamma   90.00
#
_symmetry.space_group_name_H-M   'P 1'
#
loop_
_entity.id
_entity.type
_entity.pdbx_description
1 polymer ?
#
loop_
_entity_poly.entity_id
_entity_poly.type
_entity_poly.pdbx_seq_one_letter_code
_entity_poly.pdbx_strand_id
1 'polypeptide(L)'
;MSFRVELPPTFAQRLADQRSAGQPSVGAGPAGLGSAEPGRADSRATASQATGGRALVGMWVTSGSLVNTEIAAGSGLDWILIDGEHAPLSLADIQSQLQVVAAYPATPVVRVPANDVVLIKQYLDLGAQNLLVPMVHTPEDAQAAVRATRYPPQGVRGVGSALARGARWNRVANYLQRANDELVSLIVQIESAQAVDNAEEIAATDGVDAIFIGPSDLAASMGLIGQQGHPDVVANVQRAIAAARKAGKPVGINAFDPTLANRYIDEGIDFILVGADVAILARQSEALADTYIYARQGQAGGEVPDSY
;
A
#
# COMPACT_ATOMS: atom_id res chain seq x y z
N MET A 1 -3.79 13.06 35.23
CA MET A 1 -3.70 12.81 33.78
C MET A 1 -3.57 11.32 33.55
N SER A 2 -4.52 10.69 32.87
CA SER A 2 -4.38 9.29 32.43
C SER A 2 -3.54 9.29 31.16
N PHE A 3 -2.39 8.61 31.18
CA PHE A 3 -1.54 8.41 30.01
C PHE A 3 -2.23 7.39 29.09
N ARG A 4 -2.81 7.84 27.96
CA ARG A 4 -3.44 6.98 26.95
C ARG A 4 -2.59 6.96 25.69
N VAL A 5 -2.37 5.76 25.15
CA VAL A 5 -1.72 5.57 23.85
C VAL A 5 -2.82 5.26 22.82
N GLU A 6 -2.85 6.05 21.76
CA GLU A 6 -3.72 5.83 20.61
C GLU A 6 -2.88 5.38 19.41
N LEU A 7 -3.45 4.49 18.62
CA LEU A 7 -2.88 4.11 17.33
C LEU A 7 -3.36 5.10 16.27
N PRO A 8 -2.55 5.38 15.23
CA PRO A 8 -3.01 6.19 14.10
C PRO A 8 -4.17 5.50 13.37
N PRO A 9 -4.96 6.25 12.56
CA PRO A 9 -6.00 5.67 11.72
C PRO A 9 -5.45 4.56 10.82
N THR A 10 -6.25 3.51 10.62
CA THR A 10 -5.92 2.45 9.68
C THR A 10 -6.05 2.94 8.23
N PHE A 11 -5.50 2.18 7.29
CA PHE A 11 -5.61 2.50 5.88
C PHE A 11 -7.06 2.42 5.39
N ALA A 12 -7.83 1.44 5.87
CA ALA A 12 -9.29 1.37 5.64
C ALA A 12 -10.03 2.64 6.09
N GLN A 13 -9.70 3.18 7.27
CA GLN A 13 -10.27 4.43 7.75
C GLN A 13 -9.90 5.61 6.85
N ARG A 14 -8.63 5.71 6.42
CA ARG A 14 -8.21 6.76 5.47
C ARG A 14 -8.92 6.67 4.12
N LEU A 15 -9.14 5.45 3.60
CA LEU A 15 -9.88 5.24 2.35
C LEU A 15 -11.37 5.62 2.50
N ALA A 16 -11.98 5.33 3.66
CA ALA A 16 -13.34 5.76 3.96
C ALA A 16 -13.46 7.29 4.04
N ASP A 17 -12.49 7.96 4.69
CA ASP A 17 -12.42 9.42 4.76
C ASP A 17 -12.25 10.04 3.36
N GLN A 18 -11.36 9.48 2.54
CA GLN A 18 -11.13 9.89 1.16
C GLN A 18 -12.42 9.78 0.33
N ARG A 19 -13.12 8.65 0.38
CA ARG A 19 -14.39 8.46 -0.34
C ARG A 19 -15.50 9.40 0.16
N SER A 20 -15.54 9.67 1.46
CA SER A 20 -16.54 10.58 2.05
C SER A 20 -16.34 12.04 1.65
N ALA A 21 -15.10 12.44 1.35
CA ALA A 21 -14.80 13.78 0.84
C ALA A 21 -15.32 14.03 -0.59
N GLY A 22 -15.62 12.96 -1.35
CA GLY A 22 -16.07 13.01 -2.75
C GLY A 22 -14.94 13.38 -3.72
N GLN A 23 -14.86 12.71 -4.88
CA GLN A 23 -13.84 13.03 -5.88
C GLN A 23 -13.99 14.48 -6.38
N PRO A 24 -12.88 15.21 -6.57
CA PRO A 24 -12.95 16.53 -7.19
C PRO A 24 -13.48 16.36 -8.62
N SER A 25 -14.44 17.20 -9.03
CA SER A 25 -14.97 17.18 -10.40
C SER A 25 -13.82 17.40 -11.39
N VAL A 26 -13.70 16.53 -12.39
CA VAL A 26 -12.72 16.66 -13.48
C VAL A 26 -13.06 17.92 -14.29
N GLY A 27 -12.43 19.05 -13.95
CA GLY A 27 -12.78 20.36 -14.50
C GLY A 27 -11.59 21.31 -14.50
N ALA A 28 -10.99 21.48 -15.69
CA ALA A 28 -9.99 22.47 -16.12
C ALA A 28 -8.60 22.43 -15.43
N GLY A 29 -7.56 22.39 -16.27
CA GLY A 29 -6.14 22.25 -15.89
C GLY A 29 -5.58 23.34 -14.96
N PRO A 30 -4.34 23.17 -14.49
CA PRO A 30 -3.82 23.94 -13.38
C PRO A 30 -3.63 25.41 -13.77
N ALA A 31 -4.42 26.29 -13.17
CA ALA A 31 -4.14 27.72 -13.12
C ALA A 31 -3.05 28.00 -12.06
N GLY A 32 -1.91 28.52 -12.53
CA GLY A 32 -0.96 29.37 -11.81
C GLY A 32 -0.59 29.01 -10.36
N LEU A 33 0.63 28.50 -10.16
CA LEU A 33 1.29 28.47 -8.85
C LEU A 33 1.55 29.92 -8.37
N GLY A 34 0.63 30.45 -7.57
CA GLY A 34 0.83 31.66 -6.77
C GLY A 34 1.67 31.34 -5.53
N SER A 35 2.72 32.13 -5.32
CA SER A 35 3.64 32.04 -4.19
C SER A 35 2.93 32.30 -2.85
N ALA A 36 2.89 31.30 -1.96
CA ALA A 36 2.50 31.48 -0.56
C ALA A 36 3.75 31.46 0.33
N GLU A 37 3.88 32.47 1.19
CA GLU A 37 4.96 32.59 2.18
C GLU A 37 4.89 31.49 3.26
N PRO A 38 6.03 31.07 3.84
CA PRO A 38 6.07 30.02 4.85
C PRO A 38 5.66 30.56 6.22
N GLY A 39 4.42 30.34 6.62
CA GLY A 39 3.97 30.46 8.00
C GLY A 39 4.51 29.29 8.86
N ARG A 40 5.03 29.60 10.05
CA ARG A 40 5.53 28.63 11.04
C ARG A 40 4.50 27.52 11.32
N ALA A 41 4.84 26.28 10.97
CA ALA A 41 4.07 25.10 11.35
C ALA A 41 4.28 24.77 12.83
N ASP A 42 3.19 24.74 13.59
CA ASP A 42 3.16 24.29 14.98
C ASP A 42 3.31 22.75 15.00
N SER A 43 4.36 22.25 15.63
CA SER A 43 4.89 20.89 15.46
C SER A 43 4.17 19.81 16.29
N ARG A 44 2.84 19.87 16.40
CA ARG A 44 2.04 18.85 17.12
C ARG A 44 0.66 18.64 16.49
N ALA A 45 0.61 18.20 15.24
CA ALA A 45 -0.58 17.60 14.67
C ALA A 45 -0.22 16.52 13.64
N THR A 46 -0.57 15.27 13.94
CA THR A 46 -0.78 14.18 12.99
C THR A 46 -2.04 14.48 12.16
N ALA A 47 -2.07 15.63 11.50
CA ALA A 47 -3.16 15.97 10.60
C ALA A 47 -3.02 15.09 9.36
N SER A 48 -3.88 14.08 9.27
CA SER A 48 -4.30 13.50 7.99
C SER A 48 -4.54 14.65 7.03
N GLN A 49 -3.68 14.81 6.02
CA GLN A 49 -3.92 15.82 4.99
C GLN A 49 -5.23 15.41 4.30
N ALA A 50 -6.23 16.29 4.31
CA ALA A 50 -7.48 16.04 3.61
C ALA A 50 -7.14 15.75 2.13
N THR A 51 -7.47 14.54 1.67
CA THR A 51 -7.14 14.10 0.32
C THR A 51 -8.06 14.76 -0.72
N GLY A 52 -9.14 15.41 -0.29
CA GLY A 52 -10.09 16.06 -1.17
C GLY A 52 -10.73 15.08 -2.17
N GLY A 53 -10.83 13.80 -1.78
CA GLY A 53 -11.35 12.72 -2.62
C GLY A 53 -10.40 12.17 -3.67
N ARG A 54 -9.20 12.74 -3.84
CA ARG A 54 -8.19 12.21 -4.78
C ARG A 54 -7.68 10.83 -4.33
N ALA A 55 -7.14 10.05 -5.27
CA ALA A 55 -6.50 8.77 -4.99
C ALA A 55 -5.35 8.92 -3.97
N LEU A 56 -5.19 7.94 -3.07
CA LEU A 56 -4.03 7.88 -2.17
C LEU A 56 -2.80 7.36 -2.94
N VAL A 57 -1.78 8.19 -3.08
CA VAL A 57 -0.57 7.88 -3.84
C VAL A 57 0.54 7.42 -2.89
N GLY A 58 1.17 6.30 -3.24
CA GLY A 58 2.24 5.72 -2.43
C GLY A 58 3.37 5.12 -3.27
N MET A 59 4.34 4.55 -2.57
CA MET A 59 5.47 3.86 -3.17
C MET A 59 5.85 2.61 -2.38
N TRP A 60 6.52 1.67 -3.06
CA TRP A 60 7.18 0.54 -2.44
C TRP A 60 8.46 0.98 -1.72
N VAL A 61 8.71 0.37 -0.57
CA VAL A 61 9.97 0.44 0.19
C VAL A 61 10.49 -0.98 0.33
N THR A 62 11.49 -1.31 -0.48
CA THR A 62 12.06 -2.66 -0.59
C THR A 62 13.55 -2.70 -0.27
N SER A 63 14.20 -1.54 -0.08
CA SER A 63 15.65 -1.49 0.18
C SER A 63 16.09 -2.03 1.55
N GLY A 64 15.18 -2.12 2.52
CA GLY A 64 15.52 -2.37 3.94
C GLY A 64 16.25 -1.23 4.65
N SER A 65 16.55 -0.13 3.94
CA SER A 65 17.25 1.02 4.50
C SER A 65 16.30 1.87 5.34
N LEU A 66 16.66 2.09 6.62
CA LEU A 66 15.92 3.01 7.49
C LEU A 66 16.00 4.46 6.99
N VAL A 67 17.11 4.85 6.36
CA VAL A 67 17.28 6.17 5.75
C VAL A 67 16.33 6.34 4.57
N ASN A 68 16.24 5.35 3.67
CA ASN A 68 15.33 5.42 2.53
C ASN A 68 13.88 5.41 3.00
N THR A 69 13.58 4.63 4.04
CA THR A 69 12.26 4.58 4.67
C THR A 69 11.87 5.95 5.22
N GLU A 70 12.78 6.64 5.90
CA GLU A 70 12.55 7.98 6.46
C GLU A 70 12.34 9.02 5.36
N ILE A 71 13.18 9.00 4.32
CA ILE A 71 13.04 9.87 3.14
C ILE A 71 11.68 9.65 2.46
N ALA A 72 11.29 8.39 2.24
CA ALA A 72 10.00 8.05 1.64
C ALA A 72 8.82 8.51 2.50
N ALA A 73 8.88 8.28 3.81
CA ALA A 73 7.82 8.67 4.74
C ALA A 73 7.66 10.20 4.86
N GLY A 74 8.74 10.96 4.69
CA GLY A 74 8.76 12.42 4.69
C GLY A 74 8.50 13.10 3.34
N SER A 75 8.33 12.32 2.26
CA SER A 75 8.26 12.84 0.88
C SER A 75 6.96 13.57 0.51
N GLY A 76 5.91 13.43 1.33
CA GLY A 76 4.57 13.91 1.01
C GLY A 76 3.65 12.85 0.38
N LEU A 77 4.14 11.61 0.20
CA LEU A 77 3.29 10.47 -0.16
C LEU A 77 2.25 10.17 0.94
N ASP A 78 1.07 9.71 0.53
CA ASP A 78 -0.02 9.40 1.47
C ASP A 78 0.25 8.10 2.23
N TRP A 79 0.95 7.16 1.59
CA TRP A 79 1.24 5.85 2.13
C TRP A 79 2.52 5.26 1.53
N ILE A 80 3.09 4.30 2.25
CA ILE A 80 4.23 3.52 1.77
C ILE A 80 3.96 2.04 2.04
N LEU A 81 4.44 1.20 1.14
CA LEU A 81 4.33 -0.25 1.28
C LEU A 81 5.70 -0.83 1.64
N ILE A 82 5.82 -1.39 2.84
CA ILE A 82 7.00 -2.14 3.29
C ILE A 82 6.81 -3.60 2.87
N ASP A 83 7.69 -4.10 2.00
CA ASP A 83 7.46 -5.37 1.32
C ASP A 83 8.10 -6.58 2.02
N GLY A 84 7.31 -7.42 2.67
CA GLY A 84 7.81 -8.67 3.26
C GLY A 84 7.90 -9.84 2.27
N GLU A 85 7.43 -9.70 1.03
CA GLU A 85 7.33 -10.80 0.07
C GLU A 85 8.54 -10.85 -0.88
N HIS A 86 8.82 -9.74 -1.57
CA HIS A 86 9.87 -9.70 -2.59
C HIS A 86 11.14 -8.95 -2.17
N ALA A 87 11.13 -8.34 -0.98
CA ALA A 87 12.34 -7.74 -0.41
C ALA A 87 12.99 -8.67 0.63
N PRO A 88 14.32 -8.64 0.78
CA PRO A 88 15.04 -9.52 1.71
C PRO A 88 14.95 -9.00 3.16
N LEU A 89 13.74 -8.82 3.68
CA LEU A 89 13.49 -8.21 4.98
C LEU A 89 13.21 -9.26 6.06
N SER A 90 13.91 -9.17 7.17
CA SER A 90 13.57 -9.89 8.40
C SER A 90 12.44 -9.20 9.16
N LEU A 91 11.83 -9.90 10.12
CA LEU A 91 10.85 -9.27 11.03
C LEU A 91 11.43 -8.07 11.80
N ALA A 92 12.75 -8.07 12.07
CA ALA A 92 13.42 -6.96 12.73
C ALA A 92 13.55 -5.73 11.82
N ASP A 93 13.76 -5.94 10.52
CA ASP A 93 13.82 -4.85 9.53
C ASP A 93 12.44 -4.21 9.39
N ILE A 94 11.39 -5.03 9.20
CA ILE A 94 9.99 -4.55 9.14
C ILE A 94 9.64 -3.76 10.41
N GLN A 95 9.98 -4.27 11.60
CA GLN A 95 9.70 -3.58 12.85
C GLN A 95 10.42 -2.22 12.92
N SER A 96 11.68 -2.16 12.49
CA SER A 96 12.49 -0.93 12.53
C SER A 96 11.96 0.10 11.53
N GLN A 97 11.56 -0.33 10.33
CA GLN A 97 10.92 0.55 9.35
C GLN A 97 9.58 1.08 9.86
N LEU A 98 8.74 0.24 10.48
CA LEU A 98 7.49 0.70 11.12
C LEU A 98 7.73 1.70 12.28
N GLN A 99 8.87 1.64 12.95
CA GLN A 99 9.25 2.62 13.97
C GLN A 99 9.64 3.95 13.35
N VAL A 100 10.37 3.93 12.23
CA VAL A 100 10.70 5.14 11.46
C VAL A 100 9.43 5.83 10.96
N VAL A 101 8.55 5.11 10.26
CA VAL A 101 7.33 5.69 9.66
C VAL A 101 6.39 6.28 10.71
N ALA A 102 6.41 5.78 11.95
CA ALA A 102 5.56 6.29 13.03
C ALA A 102 5.79 7.78 13.37
N ALA A 103 6.91 8.37 12.96
CA ALA A 103 7.20 9.79 13.13
C ALA A 103 6.65 10.68 12.00
N TYR A 104 6.05 10.10 10.96
CA TYR A 104 5.69 10.77 9.71
C TYR A 104 4.20 10.62 9.37
N PRO A 105 3.65 11.48 8.49
CA PRO A 105 2.24 11.44 8.12
C PRO A 105 1.86 10.32 7.14
N ALA A 106 2.82 9.67 6.48
CA ALA A 106 2.55 8.56 5.57
C ALA A 106 1.98 7.34 6.31
N THR A 107 0.96 6.68 5.77
CA THR A 107 0.45 5.42 6.32
C THR A 107 1.37 4.25 5.94
N PRO A 108 1.92 3.48 6.89
CA PRO A 108 2.60 2.24 6.56
C PRO A 108 1.57 1.13 6.26
N VAL A 109 1.73 0.48 5.11
CA VAL A 109 1.12 -0.81 4.77
C VAL A 109 2.23 -1.84 4.67
N VAL A 110 2.01 -3.05 5.18
CA VAL A 110 3.01 -4.13 5.11
C VAL A 110 2.45 -5.28 4.28
N ARG A 111 3.14 -5.64 3.19
CA ARG A 111 2.83 -6.87 2.47
C ARG A 111 3.43 -8.05 3.22
N VAL A 112 2.61 -9.02 3.60
CA VAL A 112 3.10 -10.25 4.26
C VAL A 112 3.67 -11.21 3.22
N PRO A 113 4.59 -12.12 3.58
CA PRO A 113 5.23 -13.01 2.60
C PRO A 113 4.27 -14.05 2.01
N ALA A 114 3.17 -14.37 2.70
CA ALA A 114 2.17 -15.33 2.27
C ALA A 114 0.88 -15.17 3.10
N ASN A 115 -0.22 -15.71 2.57
CA ASN A 115 -1.47 -15.91 3.31
C ASN A 115 -1.33 -17.05 4.33
N ASP A 116 -0.53 -16.83 5.36
CA ASP A 116 -0.24 -17.81 6.42
C ASP A 116 -0.60 -17.26 7.80
N VAL A 117 -1.29 -18.08 8.60
CA VAL A 117 -1.79 -17.68 9.92
C VAL A 117 -0.65 -17.34 10.89
N VAL A 118 0.48 -18.04 10.82
CA VAL A 118 1.62 -17.81 11.71
C VAL A 118 2.32 -16.51 11.34
N LEU A 119 2.58 -16.30 10.04
CA LEU A 119 3.20 -15.08 9.53
C LEU A 119 2.32 -13.86 9.81
N ILE A 120 1.04 -13.89 9.41
CA ILE A 120 0.10 -12.78 9.66
C ILE A 120 0.07 -12.40 11.14
N LYS A 121 0.02 -13.39 12.05
CA LYS A 121 0.08 -13.14 13.50
C LYS A 121 1.37 -12.42 13.90
N GLN A 122 2.54 -12.87 13.43
CA GLN A 122 3.82 -12.22 13.74
C GLN A 122 3.85 -10.77 13.26
N TYR A 123 3.32 -10.49 12.07
CA TYR A 123 3.26 -9.15 11.48
C TYR A 123 2.30 -8.21 12.23
N LEU A 124 1.16 -8.73 12.69
CA LEU A 124 0.27 -7.94 13.54
C LEU A 124 0.87 -7.68 14.93
N ASP A 125 1.66 -8.62 15.47
CA ASP A 125 2.26 -8.51 16.80
C ASP A 125 3.47 -7.55 16.81
N LEU A 126 4.25 -7.44 15.73
CA LEU A 126 5.25 -6.38 15.54
C LEU A 126 4.61 -4.99 15.31
N GLY A 127 3.31 -4.95 15.08
CA GLY A 127 2.49 -3.73 15.04
C GLY A 127 2.24 -3.17 13.65
N ALA A 128 2.26 -4.01 12.62
CA ALA A 128 1.66 -3.66 11.33
C ALA A 128 0.14 -3.68 11.50
N GLN A 129 -0.51 -2.50 11.40
CA GLN A 129 -1.97 -2.39 11.48
C GLN A 129 -2.63 -2.63 10.13
N ASN A 130 -1.92 -2.35 9.04
CA ASN A 130 -2.45 -2.40 7.69
C ASN A 130 -1.67 -3.47 6.92
N LEU A 131 -2.35 -4.56 6.58
CA LEU A 131 -1.73 -5.69 5.89
C LEU A 131 -2.21 -5.73 4.44
N LEU A 132 -1.28 -6.03 3.54
CA LEU A 132 -1.56 -6.52 2.20
C LEU A 132 -1.22 -8.02 2.16
N VAL A 133 -2.18 -8.85 1.80
CA VAL A 133 -2.00 -10.30 1.67
C VAL A 133 -1.91 -10.66 0.18
N PRO A 134 -0.77 -11.22 -0.27
CA PRO A 134 -0.58 -11.61 -1.67
C PRO A 134 -1.31 -12.91 -1.99
N MET A 135 -1.39 -13.23 -3.28
CA MET A 135 -1.80 -14.53 -3.83
C MET A 135 -3.17 -15.00 -3.37
N VAL A 136 -4.16 -14.11 -3.31
CA VAL A 136 -5.55 -14.45 -2.99
C VAL A 136 -6.28 -14.82 -4.28
N HIS A 137 -6.49 -16.12 -4.50
CA HIS A 137 -7.05 -16.64 -5.75
C HIS A 137 -8.53 -16.99 -5.65
N THR A 138 -9.02 -17.30 -4.46
CA THR A 138 -10.43 -17.69 -4.24
C THR A 138 -11.07 -16.98 -3.04
N PRO A 139 -12.40 -17.02 -2.90
CA PRO A 139 -13.09 -16.52 -1.73
C PRO A 139 -12.65 -17.22 -0.43
N GLU A 140 -12.28 -18.50 -0.49
CA GLU A 140 -11.74 -19.25 0.64
C GLU A 140 -10.38 -18.71 1.08
N ASP A 141 -9.52 -18.32 0.15
CA ASP A 141 -8.25 -17.65 0.47
C ASP A 141 -8.50 -16.33 1.19
N ALA A 142 -9.46 -15.54 0.70
CA ALA A 142 -9.86 -14.28 1.31
C ALA A 142 -10.41 -14.49 2.74
N GLN A 143 -11.27 -15.49 2.92
CA GLN A 143 -11.78 -15.88 4.25
C GLN A 143 -10.66 -16.37 5.17
N ALA A 144 -9.66 -17.09 4.65
CA ALA A 144 -8.50 -17.52 5.41
C ALA A 144 -7.68 -16.32 5.91
N ALA A 145 -7.45 -15.32 5.04
CA ALA A 145 -6.76 -14.08 5.39
C ALA A 145 -7.53 -13.30 6.47
N VAL A 146 -8.85 -13.15 6.32
CA VAL A 146 -9.72 -12.52 7.34
C VAL A 146 -9.60 -13.25 8.68
N ARG A 147 -9.76 -14.56 8.69
CA ARG A 147 -9.67 -15.35 9.92
C ARG A 147 -8.30 -15.25 10.58
N ALA A 148 -7.22 -15.09 9.81
CA ALA A 148 -5.87 -14.94 10.35
C ALA A 148 -5.66 -13.60 11.07
N THR A 149 -6.39 -12.54 10.70
CA THR A 149 -6.25 -11.21 11.31
C THR A 149 -7.12 -11.00 12.55
N ARG A 150 -8.25 -11.71 12.64
CA ARG A 150 -9.25 -11.55 13.70
C ARG A 150 -9.02 -12.48 14.90
N TYR A 151 -9.26 -11.98 16.10
CA TYR A 151 -9.34 -12.79 17.33
C TYR A 151 -10.62 -13.65 17.36
N PRO A 152 -10.64 -14.77 18.11
CA PRO A 152 -11.86 -15.54 18.35
C PRO A 152 -13.00 -14.70 18.96
N PRO A 153 -14.28 -14.99 18.62
CA PRO A 153 -14.74 -16.11 17.79
C PRO A 153 -14.70 -15.84 16.28
N GLN A 154 -14.39 -14.61 15.85
CA GLN A 154 -14.44 -14.21 14.43
C GLN A 154 -13.27 -14.75 13.60
N GLY A 155 -12.16 -15.13 14.25
CA GLY A 155 -10.99 -15.68 13.59
C GLY A 155 -10.17 -16.61 14.49
N VAL A 156 -8.91 -16.79 14.09
CA VAL A 156 -7.96 -17.73 14.72
C VAL A 156 -6.67 -17.06 15.18
N ARG A 157 -6.60 -15.72 15.18
CA ARG A 157 -5.44 -15.00 15.70
C ARG A 157 -5.21 -15.37 17.16
N GLY A 158 -4.00 -15.84 17.48
CA GLY A 158 -3.62 -16.18 18.85
C GLY A 158 -3.54 -14.96 19.76
N VAL A 159 -4.05 -15.06 20.99
CA VAL A 159 -4.04 -13.96 21.96
C VAL A 159 -2.66 -13.85 22.62
N GLY A 160 -1.92 -12.80 22.27
CA GLY A 160 -0.63 -12.44 22.89
C GLY A 160 -0.34 -10.94 22.90
N SER A 161 -1.31 -10.11 22.49
CA SER A 161 -1.09 -8.69 22.19
C SER A 161 -0.62 -7.84 23.36
N ALA A 162 -0.95 -8.22 24.60
CA ALA A 162 -0.46 -7.53 25.80
C ALA A 162 1.08 -7.52 25.90
N LEU A 163 1.74 -8.55 25.33
CA LEU A 163 3.20 -8.68 25.30
C LEU A 163 3.83 -8.09 24.03
N ALA A 164 3.01 -7.74 23.04
CA ALA A 164 3.45 -7.41 21.70
C ALA A 164 3.37 -5.90 21.40
N ARG A 165 4.11 -5.46 20.38
CA ARG A 165 4.13 -4.07 19.92
C ARG A 165 2.79 -3.64 19.32
N GLY A 166 2.01 -4.58 18.76
CA GLY A 166 0.67 -4.34 18.23
C GLY A 166 -0.25 -3.56 19.20
N ALA A 167 -0.31 -3.96 20.47
CA ALA A 167 -1.06 -3.23 21.51
C ALA A 167 -0.19 -2.25 22.32
N ARG A 168 1.01 -1.92 21.82
CA ARG A 168 2.01 -1.08 22.50
C ARG A 168 2.32 -1.57 23.92
N TRP A 169 2.51 -2.89 24.05
CA TRP A 169 2.71 -3.58 25.32
C TRP A 169 1.59 -3.26 26.31
N ASN A 170 0.36 -3.54 25.88
CA ASN A 170 -0.89 -3.34 26.62
C ASN A 170 -1.22 -1.88 27.01
N ARG A 171 -0.71 -0.89 26.26
CA ARG A 171 -1.02 0.53 26.49
C ARG A 171 -2.20 1.05 25.68
N VAL A 172 -2.61 0.32 24.63
CA VAL A 172 -3.82 0.63 23.86
C VAL A 172 -5.05 0.10 24.60
N ALA A 173 -5.92 1.00 25.02
CA ALA A 173 -7.12 0.64 25.78
C ALA A 173 -8.07 -0.23 24.94
N ASN A 174 -8.59 -1.29 25.55
CA ASN A 174 -9.54 -2.25 24.95
C ASN A 174 -9.06 -2.82 23.60
N TYR A 175 -7.74 -3.03 23.45
CA TYR A 175 -7.17 -3.47 22.18
C TYR A 175 -7.82 -4.75 21.66
N LEU A 176 -8.04 -5.77 22.50
CA LEU A 176 -8.63 -7.04 22.05
C LEU A 176 -10.06 -6.88 21.52
N GLN A 177 -10.84 -5.96 22.10
CA GLN A 177 -12.21 -5.67 21.68
C GLN A 177 -12.26 -4.84 20.40
N ARG A 178 -11.23 -4.03 20.15
CA ARG A 178 -11.18 -3.07 19.03
C ARG A 178 -10.34 -3.57 17.85
N ALA A 179 -9.47 -4.54 18.07
CA ALA A 179 -8.54 -5.04 17.05
C ALA A 179 -9.25 -5.54 15.81
N ASN A 180 -10.36 -6.25 16.00
CA ASN A 180 -11.12 -6.85 14.92
C ASN A 180 -11.85 -5.80 14.08
N ASP A 181 -12.40 -4.74 14.65
CA ASP A 181 -13.30 -3.86 13.88
C ASP A 181 -12.69 -2.49 13.57
N GLU A 182 -11.67 -2.06 14.32
CA GLU A 182 -11.16 -0.67 14.27
C GLU A 182 -9.68 -0.54 14.01
N LEU A 183 -8.84 -1.45 14.52
CA LEU A 183 -7.39 -1.22 14.61
C LEU A 183 -6.55 -1.99 13.58
N VAL A 184 -7.16 -2.92 12.85
CA VAL A 184 -6.51 -3.74 11.82
C VAL A 184 -7.25 -3.61 10.50
N SER A 185 -6.51 -3.28 9.44
CA SER A 185 -6.98 -3.24 8.07
C SER A 185 -6.37 -4.38 7.26
N LEU A 186 -7.21 -5.05 6.46
CA LEU A 186 -6.84 -6.13 5.57
C LEU A 186 -7.13 -5.76 4.11
N ILE A 187 -6.07 -5.71 3.32
CA ILE A 187 -6.10 -5.58 1.86
C ILE A 187 -5.72 -6.94 1.27
N VAL A 188 -6.45 -7.41 0.27
CA VAL A 188 -6.13 -8.65 -0.45
C VAL A 188 -5.71 -8.35 -1.88
N GLN A 189 -4.72 -9.10 -2.37
CA GLN A 189 -4.15 -8.90 -3.70
C GLN A 189 -4.78 -9.85 -4.73
N ILE A 190 -5.34 -9.27 -5.79
CA ILE A 190 -5.82 -9.97 -6.98
C ILE A 190 -4.74 -9.85 -8.06
N GLU A 191 -4.14 -10.97 -8.43
CA GLU A 191 -2.96 -10.96 -9.30
C GLU A 191 -2.80 -12.23 -10.15
N SER A 192 -3.90 -12.97 -10.36
CA SER A 192 -3.93 -14.08 -11.30
C SER A 192 -5.22 -14.09 -12.10
N ALA A 193 -5.22 -14.73 -13.27
CA ALA A 193 -6.44 -14.88 -14.07
C ALA A 193 -7.59 -15.55 -13.26
N GLN A 194 -7.26 -16.56 -12.45
CA GLN A 194 -8.21 -17.19 -11.52
C GLN A 194 -8.75 -16.20 -10.49
N ALA A 195 -7.88 -15.36 -9.90
CA ALA A 195 -8.31 -14.34 -8.94
C ALA A 195 -9.26 -13.31 -9.59
N VAL A 196 -9.03 -12.96 -10.87
CA VAL A 196 -9.92 -12.06 -11.62
C VAL A 196 -11.29 -12.71 -11.86
N ASP A 197 -11.33 -14.00 -12.19
CA ASP A 197 -12.59 -14.72 -12.37
C ASP A 197 -13.40 -14.81 -11.05
N ASN A 198 -12.72 -14.88 -9.91
CA ASN A 198 -13.32 -14.89 -8.57
C ASN A 198 -13.45 -13.50 -7.92
N ALA A 199 -13.12 -12.42 -8.62
CA ALA A 199 -12.91 -11.10 -8.02
C ALA A 199 -14.14 -10.56 -7.28
N GLU A 200 -15.35 -10.80 -7.80
CA GLU A 200 -16.58 -10.34 -7.14
C GLU A 200 -16.79 -11.02 -5.78
N GLU A 201 -16.57 -12.34 -5.71
CA GLU A 201 -16.75 -13.13 -4.49
C GLU A 201 -15.63 -12.87 -3.47
N ILE A 202 -14.39 -12.70 -3.93
CA ILE A 202 -13.26 -12.25 -3.10
C ILE A 202 -13.58 -10.89 -2.48
N ALA A 203 -14.00 -9.91 -3.30
CA ALA A 203 -14.31 -8.56 -2.83
C ALA A 203 -15.54 -8.50 -1.91
N ALA A 204 -16.50 -9.41 -2.09
CA ALA A 204 -17.67 -9.52 -1.23
C ALA A 204 -17.40 -10.19 0.13
N THR A 205 -16.20 -10.76 0.35
CA THR A 205 -15.87 -11.43 1.60
C THR A 205 -15.86 -10.44 2.78
N ASP A 206 -16.68 -10.73 3.80
CA ASP A 206 -16.75 -9.91 5.00
C ASP A 206 -15.41 -9.86 5.73
N GLY A 207 -15.00 -8.67 6.16
CA GLY A 207 -13.69 -8.41 6.76
C GLY A 207 -12.54 -8.14 5.76
N VAL A 208 -12.75 -8.24 4.45
CA VAL A 208 -11.83 -7.66 3.45
C VAL A 208 -12.12 -6.16 3.35
N ASP A 209 -11.14 -5.31 3.63
CA ASP A 209 -11.34 -3.87 3.68
C ASP A 209 -11.07 -3.18 2.33
N ALA A 210 -10.16 -3.72 1.52
CA ALA A 210 -9.84 -3.20 0.19
C ALA A 210 -9.25 -4.29 -0.73
N ILE A 211 -9.28 -4.02 -2.03
CA ILE A 211 -8.67 -4.85 -3.07
C ILE A 211 -7.44 -4.13 -3.62
N PHE A 212 -6.34 -4.86 -3.79
CA PHE A 212 -5.17 -4.39 -4.52
C PHE A 212 -4.94 -5.26 -5.76
N ILE A 213 -4.64 -4.67 -6.90
CA ILE A 213 -4.38 -5.39 -8.15
C ILE A 213 -2.89 -5.37 -8.43
N GLY A 214 -2.31 -6.55 -8.68
CA GLY A 214 -0.92 -6.74 -9.07
C GLY A 214 -0.80 -7.07 -10.56
N PRO A 215 -0.56 -6.10 -11.47
CA PRO A 215 -0.56 -6.35 -12.90
C PRO A 215 0.60 -7.22 -13.39
N SER A 216 1.74 -7.19 -12.71
CA SER A 216 2.93 -7.98 -13.08
C SER A 216 2.65 -9.48 -13.00
N ASP A 217 2.16 -9.95 -11.85
CA ASP A 217 1.83 -11.36 -11.64
C ASP A 217 0.57 -11.75 -12.42
N LEU A 218 -0.39 -10.83 -12.59
CA LEU A 218 -1.55 -11.07 -13.46
C LEU A 218 -1.10 -11.35 -14.89
N ALA A 219 -0.22 -10.50 -15.44
CA ALA A 219 0.34 -10.70 -16.77
C ALA A 219 1.09 -12.03 -16.86
N ALA A 220 1.91 -12.36 -15.86
CA ALA A 220 2.62 -13.64 -15.81
C ALA A 220 1.65 -14.84 -15.80
N SER A 221 0.58 -14.79 -15.01
CA SER A 221 -0.45 -15.84 -14.94
C SER A 221 -1.20 -16.04 -16.26
N MET A 222 -1.25 -15.02 -17.10
CA MET A 222 -1.86 -15.03 -18.44
C MET A 222 -0.88 -15.43 -19.55
N GLY A 223 0.37 -15.76 -19.22
CA GLY A 223 1.42 -16.06 -20.20
C GLY A 223 2.01 -14.82 -20.89
N LEU A 224 1.82 -13.64 -20.31
CA LEU A 224 2.21 -12.33 -20.85
C LEU A 224 3.26 -11.66 -19.95
N ILE A 225 4.23 -12.44 -19.45
CA ILE A 225 5.26 -11.96 -18.51
C ILE A 225 5.94 -10.67 -19.01
N GLY A 226 6.02 -9.67 -18.14
CA GLY A 226 6.58 -8.35 -18.45
C GLY A 226 5.68 -7.41 -19.28
N GLN A 227 4.49 -7.86 -19.72
CA GLN A 227 3.61 -7.10 -20.60
C GLN A 227 2.37 -6.56 -19.85
N GLN A 228 2.57 -5.80 -18.78
CA GLN A 228 1.49 -5.22 -17.97
C GLN A 228 0.51 -4.35 -18.78
N GLY A 229 1.02 -3.68 -19.84
CA GLY A 229 0.23 -2.86 -20.75
C GLY A 229 -0.49 -3.63 -21.87
N HIS A 230 -0.35 -4.97 -21.94
CA HIS A 230 -1.03 -5.76 -22.96
C HIS A 230 -2.56 -5.58 -22.85
N PRO A 231 -3.30 -5.42 -23.97
CA PRO A 231 -4.75 -5.16 -23.94
C PRO A 231 -5.55 -6.15 -23.10
N ASP A 232 -5.22 -7.44 -23.16
CA ASP A 232 -5.89 -8.47 -22.35
C ASP A 232 -5.61 -8.33 -20.85
N VAL A 233 -4.39 -7.93 -20.47
CA VAL A 233 -4.03 -7.68 -19.06
C VAL A 233 -4.81 -6.48 -18.55
N VAL A 234 -4.81 -5.37 -19.30
CA VAL A 234 -5.57 -4.17 -18.98
C VAL A 234 -7.07 -4.48 -18.87
N ALA A 235 -7.63 -5.30 -19.76
CA ALA A 235 -9.02 -5.72 -19.68
C ALA A 235 -9.34 -6.50 -18.39
N ASN A 236 -8.44 -7.38 -17.95
CA ASN A 236 -8.61 -8.14 -16.70
C ASN A 236 -8.42 -7.27 -15.46
N VAL A 237 -7.49 -6.30 -15.50
CA VAL A 237 -7.39 -5.26 -14.46
C VAL A 237 -8.71 -4.51 -14.33
N GLN A 238 -9.30 -4.06 -15.44
CA GLN A 238 -10.58 -3.34 -15.43
C GLN A 238 -11.74 -4.21 -14.90
N ARG A 239 -11.77 -5.51 -15.23
CA ARG A 239 -12.72 -6.46 -14.64
C ARG A 239 -12.59 -6.53 -13.11
N ALA A 240 -11.37 -6.63 -12.58
CA ALA A 240 -11.13 -6.66 -11.14
C ALA A 240 -11.51 -5.32 -10.46
N ILE A 241 -11.21 -4.18 -11.08
CA ILE A 241 -11.64 -2.85 -10.61
C ILE A 241 -13.17 -2.79 -10.53
N ALA A 242 -13.87 -3.21 -11.57
CA ALA A 242 -15.33 -3.21 -11.62
C ALA A 242 -15.93 -4.12 -10.54
N ALA A 243 -15.36 -5.31 -10.31
CA ALA A 243 -15.79 -6.24 -9.28
C ALA A 243 -15.64 -5.64 -7.87
N ALA A 244 -14.49 -5.05 -7.56
CA ALA A 244 -14.25 -4.39 -6.27
C ALA A 244 -15.24 -3.23 -6.02
N ARG A 245 -15.45 -2.39 -7.05
CA ARG A 245 -16.42 -1.28 -6.99
C ARG A 245 -17.85 -1.77 -6.78
N LYS A 246 -18.26 -2.84 -7.46
CA LYS A 246 -19.59 -3.47 -7.31
C LYS A 246 -19.82 -3.97 -5.87
N ALA A 247 -18.77 -4.50 -5.23
CA ALA A 247 -18.79 -4.90 -3.82
C ALA A 247 -18.66 -3.71 -2.84
N GLY A 248 -18.58 -2.47 -3.33
CA GLY A 248 -18.40 -1.27 -2.52
C GLY A 248 -17.00 -1.15 -1.89
N LYS A 249 -16.03 -1.97 -2.31
CA LYS A 249 -14.68 -1.97 -1.73
C LYS A 249 -13.78 -0.91 -2.39
N PRO A 250 -12.94 -0.20 -1.62
CA PRO A 250 -11.81 0.53 -2.17
C PRO A 250 -10.93 -0.39 -3.01
N VAL A 251 -10.46 0.12 -4.15
CA VAL A 251 -9.58 -0.62 -5.05
C VAL A 251 -8.34 0.19 -5.38
N GLY A 252 -7.20 -0.50 -5.34
CA GLY A 252 -5.92 0.06 -5.70
C GLY A 252 -5.10 -0.83 -6.61
N ILE A 253 -3.99 -0.29 -7.11
CA ILE A 253 -3.18 -0.93 -8.15
C ILE A 253 -1.70 -0.53 -8.06
N ASN A 254 -0.83 -1.40 -8.54
CA ASN A 254 0.55 -1.05 -8.87
C ASN A 254 0.67 -0.56 -10.33
N ALA A 255 1.22 0.62 -10.56
CA ALA A 255 1.52 1.10 -11.92
C ALA A 255 2.73 2.06 -11.91
N PHE A 256 3.87 1.59 -12.43
CA PHE A 256 5.11 2.41 -12.51
C PHE A 256 5.21 3.20 -13.81
N ASP A 257 4.59 2.71 -14.90
CA ASP A 257 4.44 3.49 -16.12
C ASP A 257 3.55 4.72 -15.86
N PRO A 258 4.08 5.95 -16.03
CA PRO A 258 3.31 7.16 -15.73
C PRO A 258 2.05 7.31 -16.58
N THR A 259 2.02 6.77 -17.81
CA THR A 259 0.85 6.86 -18.68
C THR A 259 -0.31 6.02 -18.13
N LEU A 260 -0.04 4.78 -17.76
CA LEU A 260 -1.01 3.89 -17.12
C LEU A 260 -1.40 4.38 -15.72
N ALA A 261 -0.44 4.85 -14.92
CA ALA A 261 -0.72 5.37 -13.59
C ALA A 261 -1.70 6.56 -13.65
N ASN A 262 -1.44 7.55 -14.51
CA ASN A 262 -2.34 8.68 -14.70
C ASN A 262 -3.72 8.25 -15.21
N ARG A 263 -3.78 7.28 -16.14
CA ARG A 263 -5.06 6.72 -16.59
C ARG A 263 -5.89 6.16 -15.44
N TYR A 264 -5.31 5.33 -14.56
CA TYR A 264 -6.05 4.77 -13.43
C TYR A 264 -6.48 5.84 -12.41
N ILE A 265 -5.67 6.87 -12.22
CA ILE A 265 -6.03 8.04 -11.38
C ILE A 265 -7.23 8.78 -11.98
N ASP A 266 -7.19 9.07 -13.28
CA ASP A 266 -8.28 9.75 -13.99
C ASP A 266 -9.57 8.92 -14.03
N GLU A 267 -9.45 7.59 -14.07
CA GLU A 267 -10.56 6.63 -13.96
C GLU A 267 -11.08 6.48 -12.52
N GLY A 268 -10.47 7.15 -11.54
CA GLY A 268 -10.94 7.22 -10.16
C GLY A 268 -10.57 6.00 -9.31
N ILE A 269 -9.35 5.47 -9.45
CA ILE A 269 -8.79 4.49 -8.50
C ILE A 269 -8.73 5.10 -7.08
N ASP A 270 -8.93 4.29 -6.04
CA ASP A 270 -8.93 4.80 -4.66
C ASP A 270 -7.50 4.97 -4.10
N PHE A 271 -6.57 4.09 -4.48
CA PHE A 271 -5.17 4.15 -4.07
C PHE A 271 -4.22 3.51 -5.08
N ILE A 272 -2.96 3.94 -5.14
CA ILE A 272 -2.02 3.52 -6.18
C ILE A 272 -0.57 3.54 -5.69
N LEU A 273 0.23 2.57 -6.13
CA LEU A 273 1.70 2.57 -6.00
C LEU A 273 2.33 2.96 -7.32
N VAL A 274 3.10 4.06 -7.31
CA VAL A 274 3.65 4.68 -8.53
C VAL A 274 5.17 4.57 -8.66
N GLY A 275 5.83 3.91 -7.72
CA GLY A 275 7.26 3.70 -7.76
C GLY A 275 7.78 2.86 -6.61
N ALA A 276 9.09 2.61 -6.61
CA ALA A 276 9.82 1.91 -5.56
C ALA A 276 11.11 2.67 -5.22
N ASP A 277 11.51 2.65 -3.95
CA ASP A 277 12.73 3.31 -3.48
C ASP A 277 13.98 2.81 -4.21
N VAL A 278 14.12 1.50 -4.38
CA VAL A 278 15.24 0.89 -5.10
C VAL A 278 15.24 1.24 -6.59
N ALA A 279 14.06 1.33 -7.21
CA ALA A 279 13.94 1.67 -8.63
C ALA A 279 14.31 3.14 -8.86
N ILE A 280 13.82 4.05 -8.02
CA ILE A 280 14.18 5.47 -8.07
C ILE A 280 15.69 5.63 -7.87
N LEU A 281 16.28 4.98 -6.87
CA LEU A 281 17.71 5.07 -6.62
C LEU A 281 18.53 4.55 -7.81
N ALA A 282 18.16 3.41 -8.38
CA ALA A 282 18.83 2.85 -9.55
C ALA A 282 18.77 3.82 -10.74
N ARG A 283 17.57 4.21 -11.16
CA ARG A 283 17.36 5.08 -12.33
C ARG A 283 18.03 6.45 -12.18
N GLN A 284 17.93 7.07 -11.00
CA GLN A 284 18.55 8.38 -10.79
C GLN A 284 20.08 8.29 -10.67
N SER A 285 20.62 7.19 -10.14
CA SER A 285 22.08 6.99 -10.14
C SER A 285 22.65 6.77 -11.54
N GLU A 286 21.93 6.04 -12.40
CA GLU A 286 22.27 5.86 -13.82
C GLU A 286 22.23 7.19 -14.58
N ALA A 287 21.17 8.00 -14.38
CA ALA A 287 21.04 9.32 -15.01
C ALA A 287 22.20 10.28 -14.65
N LEU A 288 22.75 10.19 -13.43
CA LEU A 288 23.95 10.93 -13.04
C LEU A 288 25.18 10.47 -13.84
N ALA A 289 25.37 9.14 -14.01
CA ALA A 289 26.46 8.60 -14.82
C ALA A 289 26.33 9.00 -16.29
N ASP A 290 25.13 8.92 -16.87
CA ASP A 290 24.84 9.35 -18.23
C ASP A 290 25.20 10.83 -18.43
N THR A 291 24.76 11.69 -17.52
CA THR A 291 24.95 13.14 -17.63
C THR A 291 26.43 13.54 -17.44
N TYR A 292 27.11 12.97 -16.46
CA TYR A 292 28.41 13.49 -16.01
C TYR A 292 29.61 12.63 -16.44
N ILE A 293 29.40 11.39 -16.91
CA ILE A 293 30.44 10.51 -17.42
C ILE A 293 30.28 10.33 -18.93
N TYR A 294 29.19 9.70 -19.38
CA TYR A 294 29.05 9.24 -20.77
C TYR A 294 28.81 10.38 -21.76
N ALA A 295 27.87 11.28 -21.48
CA ALA A 295 27.59 12.42 -22.36
C ALA A 295 28.81 13.34 -22.54
N ARG A 296 29.65 13.48 -21.50
CA ARG A 296 30.89 14.26 -21.57
C ARG A 296 32.01 13.59 -22.37
N GLN A 297 31.94 12.28 -22.55
CA GLN A 297 32.86 11.49 -23.36
C GLN A 297 32.34 11.28 -24.80
N GLY A 298 31.20 11.89 -25.16
CA GLY A 298 30.55 11.68 -26.46
C GLY A 298 29.98 10.26 -26.63
N GLN A 299 29.77 9.54 -25.53
CA GLN A 299 29.19 8.20 -25.52
C GLN A 299 27.68 8.29 -25.26
N ALA A 300 26.92 7.39 -25.88
CA ALA A 300 25.53 7.17 -25.48
C ALA A 300 25.51 6.55 -24.07
N GLY A 301 24.57 6.98 -23.23
CA GLY A 301 24.32 6.37 -21.92
C GLY A 301 23.91 4.91 -22.04
N GLY A 302 23.92 4.19 -20.91
CA GLY A 302 23.43 2.81 -20.88
C GLY A 302 21.93 2.76 -21.17
N GLU A 303 21.48 1.75 -21.91
CA GLU A 303 20.02 1.51 -22.03
C GLU A 303 19.47 1.16 -20.64
N VAL A 304 18.47 1.92 -20.21
CA VAL A 304 17.68 1.57 -19.03
C VAL A 304 16.87 0.33 -19.40
N PRO A 305 16.95 -0.78 -18.65
CA PRO A 305 16.16 -1.97 -18.95
C PRO A 305 14.67 -1.66 -18.96
N ASP A 306 13.94 -2.20 -19.95
CA ASP A 306 12.47 -2.13 -20.08
C ASP A 306 11.71 -2.83 -18.92
N SER A 307 12.42 -3.30 -17.90
CA SER A 307 11.85 -4.11 -16.83
C SER A 307 11.19 -3.25 -15.76
N TYR A 308 10.13 -2.50 -16.07
CA TYR A 308 9.06 -2.07 -15.14
C TYR A 308 7.84 -1.47 -15.86
#